data_AF-A0A2M6ZVH2-F1
#
_entry.id   AF-A0A2M6ZVH2-F1
#
_cell.length_a   1.000
_cell.length_b   1.000
_cell.length_c   1.000
_cell.angle_alpha   90.00
_cell.angle_beta   90.00
_cell.angle_gamma   90.00
#
_symmetry.space_group_name_H-M   'P 1'
#
loop_
_entity.id
_entity.type
_entity.pdbx_description
1 polymer ?
#
loop_
_entity_poly.entity_id
_entity_poly.type
_entity_poly.pdbx_seq_one_letter_code
_entity_poly.pdbx_strand_id
1 'polypeptide(L)'
;MITRYLREAILRAKYKILEDGTYYGWIEELPGVWTAANNLEECRDELESVVEDWLLLGLRLGHNITPLGDSREQWLTGGKRK
;
A
#
# COMPACT_ATOMS: atom_id res chain seq x y z
N MET A 1 6.12 -7.05 -12.88
CA MET A 1 5.27 -7.63 -11.82
C MET A 1 5.17 -6.75 -10.58
N ILE A 2 6.23 -6.03 -10.16
CA ILE A 2 6.19 -5.08 -9.03
C ILE A 2 5.18 -3.94 -9.26
N THR A 3 5.07 -3.43 -10.49
CA THR A 3 4.20 -2.31 -10.86
C THR A 3 2.71 -2.52 -10.54
N ARG A 4 2.23 -3.77 -10.54
CA ARG A 4 0.82 -4.04 -10.17
C ARG A 4 0.61 -3.87 -8.67
N TYR A 5 1.54 -4.35 -7.85
CA TYR A 5 1.46 -4.19 -6.40
C TYR A 5 1.55 -2.71 -6.01
N LEU A 6 2.49 -1.96 -6.60
CA LEU A 6 2.61 -0.51 -6.38
C LEU A 6 1.32 0.23 -6.77
N ARG A 7 0.75 -0.07 -7.95
CA ARG A 7 -0.54 0.52 -8.35
C ARG A 7 -1.66 0.20 -7.37
N GLU A 8 -1.81 -1.04 -6.92
CA GLU A 8 -2.82 -1.42 -5.94
C GLU A 8 -2.62 -0.73 -4.59
N ALA A 9 -1.36 -0.53 -4.18
CA ALA A 9 -1.00 0.19 -2.96
C ALA A 9 -1.40 1.67 -3.07
N ILE A 10 -1.00 2.34 -4.15
CA ILE A 10 -1.30 3.76 -4.39
C ILE A 10 -2.80 4.02 -4.57
N LEU A 11 -3.55 3.10 -5.17
CA LEU A 11 -5.02 3.20 -5.25
C LEU A 11 -5.70 3.20 -3.88
N ARG A 12 -5.03 2.68 -2.83
CA ARG A 12 -5.54 2.64 -1.45
C ARG A 12 -4.93 3.72 -0.56
N ALA A 13 -4.04 4.54 -1.10
CA ALA A 13 -3.45 5.65 -0.37
C ALA A 13 -4.53 6.62 0.10
N LYS A 14 -4.41 7.02 1.36
CA LYS A 14 -5.20 8.08 1.97
C LYS A 14 -4.31 9.29 2.17
N TYR A 15 -4.93 10.47 2.07
CA TYR A 15 -4.25 11.74 2.18
C TYR A 15 -4.97 12.64 3.17
N LYS A 16 -4.20 13.44 3.91
CA LYS A 16 -4.68 14.46 4.83
C LYS A 16 -3.79 15.68 4.73
N ILE A 17 -4.39 16.87 4.74
CA ILE A 17 -3.64 18.12 4.89
C ILE A 17 -3.43 18.39 6.37
N LEU A 18 -2.19 18.67 6.77
CA LEU A 18 -1.81 19.00 8.14
C LEU A 18 -1.96 20.51 8.41
N GLU A 19 -1.81 20.91 9.68
CA GLU A 19 -1.98 22.32 10.11
C GLU A 19 -0.95 23.26 9.48
N ASP A 20 0.24 22.75 9.14
CA ASP A 20 1.32 23.48 8.48
C ASP A 20 1.17 23.56 6.95
N GLY A 21 0.09 22.99 6.40
CA GLY A 21 -0.20 22.99 4.96
C GLY A 21 0.46 21.85 4.19
N THR A 22 1.20 20.95 4.85
CA THR A 22 1.77 19.77 4.20
C THR A 22 0.72 18.68 3.95
N TYR A 23 0.94 17.87 2.93
CA TYR A 23 0.16 16.70 2.60
C TYR A 23 0.78 15.46 3.23
N TYR A 24 0.06 14.83 4.15
CA TYR A 24 0.39 13.55 4.74
C TYR A 24 -0.32 12.41 3.99
N GLY A 25 0.44 11.47 3.46
CA GLY A 25 -0.04 10.29 2.72
C GLY A 25 0.29 9.00 3.47
N TRP A 26 -0.65 8.05 3.53
CA TRP A 26 -0.41 6.72 4.14
C TRP A 26 -1.28 5.63 3.51
N ILE A 27 -0.92 4.37 3.77
CA ILE A 27 -1.69 3.19 3.34
C ILE A 27 -2.01 2.35 4.58
N GLU A 28 -3.30 2.15 4.88
CA GLU A 28 -3.73 1.49 6.12
C GLU A 28 -3.28 0.03 6.22
N GLU A 29 -3.25 -0.67 5.07
CA GLU A 29 -2.86 -2.07 4.98
C GLU A 29 -1.35 -2.30 5.08
N LEU A 30 -0.54 -1.23 4.98
CA LEU A 30 0.92 -1.29 5.01
C LEU A 30 1.47 -0.48 6.21
N PRO A 31 1.54 -1.09 7.41
CA PRO A 31 2.05 -0.42 8.59
C PRO A 31 3.48 0.10 8.38
N GLY A 32 3.70 1.36 8.74
CA GLY A 32 4.99 2.03 8.58
C GLY A 32 5.20 2.68 7.21
N VAL A 33 4.26 2.55 6.27
CA VAL A 33 4.29 3.24 4.97
C VAL A 33 3.49 4.54 5.06
N TRP A 34 4.22 5.66 5.07
CA TRP A 34 3.66 7.00 5.02
C TRP A 34 4.69 7.98 4.46
N THR A 35 4.22 9.15 4.01
CA THR A 35 5.07 10.29 3.65
C THR A 35 4.39 11.62 3.98
N ALA A 36 5.16 12.70 3.97
CA ALA A 36 4.66 14.07 4.07
C ALA A 36 5.42 14.99 3.10
N ALA A 37 4.68 15.73 2.26
CA ALA A 37 5.26 16.62 1.27
C ALA A 37 4.49 17.94 1.14
N ASN A 38 5.06 18.94 0.45
CA ASN A 38 4.44 20.27 0.35
C ASN A 38 3.27 20.33 -0.64
N ASN A 39 3.13 19.32 -1.50
CA ASN A 39 2.05 19.23 -2.47
C ASN A 39 1.59 17.77 -2.65
N LEU A 40 0.38 17.59 -3.19
CA LEU A 40 -0.25 16.27 -3.32
C LEU A 40 0.47 15.35 -4.32
N GLU A 41 1.03 15.91 -5.39
CA GLU A 41 1.68 15.13 -6.44
C GLU A 41 3.01 14.55 -5.92
N GLU A 42 3.84 15.39 -5.30
CA GLU A 42 5.07 14.98 -4.62
C GLU A 42 4.79 13.98 -3.51
N CYS A 43 3.74 14.20 -2.70
CA CYS A 43 3.31 13.26 -1.67
C CYS A 43 2.97 11.88 -2.27
N ARG A 44 2.31 11.84 -3.43
CA ARG A 44 1.98 10.56 -4.09
C ARG A 44 3.21 9.87 -4.66
N ASP A 45 4.11 10.63 -5.30
CA ASP A 45 5.32 10.10 -5.93
C ASP A 45 6.31 9.56 -4.88
N GLU A 46 6.46 10.27 -3.76
CA GLU A 46 7.24 9.79 -2.62
C GLU A 46 6.59 8.55 -1.99
N LEU A 47 5.26 8.53 -1.84
CA LEU A 47 4.57 7.39 -1.27
C LEU A 47 4.79 6.12 -2.13
N GLU A 48 4.84 6.25 -3.46
CA GLU A 48 5.16 5.13 -4.35
C GLU A 48 6.57 4.58 -4.10
N SER A 49 7.54 5.48 -3.92
CA SER A 49 8.93 5.12 -3.60
C SER A 49 9.04 4.43 -2.25
N VAL A 50 8.35 4.95 -1.22
CA VAL A 50 8.32 4.34 0.12
C VAL A 50 7.68 2.95 0.11
N VAL A 51 6.62 2.74 -0.68
CA VAL A 51 6.02 1.40 -0.85
C VAL A 51 7.00 0.44 -1.50
N GLU A 52 7.74 0.88 -2.52
CA GLU A 52 8.73 0.05 -3.19
C GLU A 52 9.84 -0.37 -2.22
N ASP A 53 10.39 0.57 -1.46
CA ASP A 53 11.42 0.29 -0.45
C ASP A 53 10.91 -0.63 0.66
N TRP A 54 9.70 -0.39 1.15
CA TRP A 54 9.06 -1.25 2.15
C TRP A 54 8.90 -2.69 1.64
N LEU A 55 8.47 -2.85 0.38
CA LEU A 55 8.31 -4.16 -0.25
C LEU A 55 9.67 -4.86 -0.42
N LEU A 56 10.67 -4.16 -0.94
CA LEU A 56 12.02 -4.72 -1.16
C LEU A 56 12.67 -5.14 0.17
N LEU A 57 12.53 -4.31 1.21
CA LEU A 57 13.03 -4.63 2.54
C LEU A 57 12.31 -5.86 3.12
N GLY A 58 10.98 -5.91 3.03
CA GLY A 58 10.19 -7.05 3.49
C GLY A 58 10.61 -8.36 2.81
N LEU A 59 10.78 -8.33 1.49
CA LEU A 59 11.25 -9.48 0.72
C LEU A 59 12.67 -9.91 1.12
N ARG A 60 13.58 -8.95 1.32
CA ARG A 60 14.96 -9.24 1.75
C ARG A 60 15.01 -9.88 3.14
N LEU A 61 14.12 -9.48 4.04
CA LEU A 61 14.03 -10.02 5.40
C LEU A 61 13.18 -11.31 5.48
N GLY A 62 12.59 -11.77 4.37
CA GLY A 62 11.73 -12.96 4.34
C GLY A 62 10.38 -12.75 5.05
N HIS A 63 9.90 -11.51 5.13
CA HIS A 63 8.60 -11.20 5.71
C HIS A 63 7.46 -11.66 4.79
N ASN A 64 6.31 -11.98 5.40
CA ASN A 64 5.09 -12.22 4.63
C ASN A 64 4.52 -10.88 4.16
N ILE A 65 4.45 -10.68 2.85
CA ILE A 65 3.98 -9.43 2.24
C ILE A 65 2.45 -9.41 2.27
N THR A 66 1.88 -8.32 2.80
CA THR A 66 0.43 -8.11 2.80
C THR A 66 -0.10 -8.17 1.35
N PRO A 67 -1.00 -9.11 1.01
CA PRO A 67 -1.55 -9.18 -0.32
C PRO A 67 -2.45 -7.97 -0.56
N LEU A 68 -2.17 -7.25 -1.64
CA LEU A 68 -2.97 -6.12 -2.05
C LEU A 68 -3.77 -6.50 -3.30
N GLY A 69 -5.07 -6.74 -3.13
CA GLY A 69 -6.00 -7.11 -4.21
C GLY A 69 -7.17 -7.95 -3.70
N ASP A 70 -8.19 -8.14 -4.53
CA ASP A 70 -9.37 -8.89 -4.14
C ASP A 70 -9.03 -10.38 -3.94
N SER A 71 -9.20 -10.87 -2.71
CA SER A 71 -8.95 -12.26 -2.32
C SER A 71 -10.20 -13.16 -2.52
N ARG A 72 -11.13 -12.74 -3.38
CA ARG A 72 -12.46 -13.38 -3.55
C ARG A 72 -12.51 -14.66 -4.39
N GLU A 73 -11.39 -15.29 -4.73
CA GLU A 73 -11.41 -16.68 -5.20
C GLU A 73 -11.22 -17.73 -4.08
N GLN A 74 -11.30 -17.33 -2.81
CA GLN A 74 -11.20 -18.28 -1.68
C GLN A 74 -12.54 -18.88 -1.21
N TRP A 75 -13.67 -18.62 -1.90
CA TRP A 75 -14.99 -19.17 -1.53
C TRP A 75 -15.67 -20.06 -2.60
N LEU A 76 -15.12 -20.20 -3.81
CA LEU A 76 -15.77 -20.98 -4.89
C LEU A 76 -15.43 -22.48 -4.90
N THR A 77 -14.54 -22.96 -4.03
CA THR A 77 -14.16 -24.39 -3.94
C THR A 77 -14.29 -24.92 -2.50
N GLY A 78 -15.49 -24.85 -1.93
CA GLY A 78 -15.71 -25.28 -0.55
C GLY A 78 -17.08 -25.87 -0.27
N GLY A 79 -17.57 -26.75 -1.15
CA GLY A 79 -18.80 -27.50 -0.90
C GLY A 79 -18.74 -28.26 0.43
N LYS A 80 -19.70 -27.98 1.32
CA LYS A 80 -20.13 -28.94 2.34
C LYS A 80 -21.61 -29.20 2.15
N ARG A 81 -21.89 -30.36 1.54
CA ARG A 81 -23.09 -31.14 1.83
C ARG A 81 -23.17 -31.34 3.34
N LYS A 82 -24.26 -30.93 3.95
CA LYS A 82 -25.00 -31.70 4.95
C LYS A 82 -26.47 -31.35 4.84
#